data_AF-A0A9E0PUE8-F1
#
_entry.id   AF-A0A9E0PUE8-F1
#
_cell.length_a   1.000
_cell.length_b   1.000
_cell.length_c   1.000
_cell.angle_alpha   90.00
_cell.angle_beta   90.00
_cell.angle_gamma   90.00
#
_symmetry.space_group_name_H-M   'P 1'
#
loop_
_entity.id
_entity.type
_entity.pdbx_description
1 polymer ?
#
loop_
_entity_poly.entity_id
_entity_poly.type
_entity_poly.pdbx_seq_one_letter_code
_entity_poly.pdbx_strand_id
1 'polypeptide(L)'
;MARPSARAATAPAAKSAAPQRRAARTRIDDEHRQLGELLVSLVHTHDLHRVDKLLGDLRTLLVHHFEGEEGAQGLHSVVGEGASHRLPNLQHLFDEHREFLARLEELQTATAAALAGPVAEIAEGIHRLAESLRRHEAEEERLFGEAFYTDLGGRSS
;
A
#
# COMPACT_ATOMS: atom_id res chain seq x y z
N MET A 1 12.62 -70.05 21.17
CA MET A 1 11.58 -69.60 20.22
C MET A 1 10.48 -68.88 20.99
N ALA A 2 9.87 -67.87 20.36
CA ALA A 2 8.71 -67.05 20.75
C ALA A 2 8.88 -65.96 21.84
N ARG A 3 9.01 -64.70 21.38
CA ARG A 3 8.61 -63.47 22.10
C ARG A 3 7.22 -63.07 21.58
N PRO A 4 6.27 -62.60 22.41
CA PRO A 4 5.09 -61.93 21.90
C PRO A 4 5.34 -60.42 21.74
N SER A 5 4.93 -59.92 20.57
CA SER A 5 5.01 -58.54 20.09
C SER A 5 4.25 -57.54 20.96
N ALA A 6 4.88 -56.41 21.24
CA ALA A 6 4.21 -55.19 21.61
C ALA A 6 3.41 -54.66 20.41
N ARG A 7 2.10 -54.48 20.60
CA ARG A 7 1.19 -53.89 19.63
C ARG A 7 1.35 -52.37 19.72
N ALA A 8 2.05 -51.79 18.74
CA ALA A 8 2.13 -50.33 18.59
C ALA A 8 0.74 -49.78 18.23
N ALA A 9 0.28 -48.81 19.02
CA ALA A 9 -0.90 -48.02 18.71
C ALA A 9 -0.58 -47.05 17.57
N THR A 10 -1.23 -47.21 16.42
CA THR A 10 -1.23 -46.23 15.33
C THR A 10 -2.32 -45.17 15.58
N ALA A 11 -1.92 -43.92 15.32
CA ALA A 11 -2.54 -42.65 15.68
C ALA A 11 -3.92 -42.32 15.07
N PRO A 12 -4.67 -41.35 15.63
CA PRO A 12 -5.77 -40.68 14.94
C PRO A 12 -5.33 -39.30 14.41
N ALA A 13 -4.56 -39.23 13.32
CA ALA A 13 -4.16 -37.95 12.70
C ALA A 13 -5.15 -37.42 11.64
N ALA A 14 -6.18 -38.19 11.27
CA ALA A 14 -7.02 -37.88 10.10
C ALA A 14 -8.19 -36.90 10.36
N LYS A 15 -8.62 -36.69 11.61
CA LYS A 15 -9.82 -35.87 11.92
C LYS A 15 -9.58 -34.35 11.99
N SER A 16 -8.33 -33.89 12.09
CA SER A 16 -7.98 -32.48 12.28
C SER A 16 -7.61 -31.71 11.00
N ALA A 17 -7.36 -32.41 9.89
CA ALA A 17 -6.83 -31.80 8.65
C ALA A 17 -7.89 -31.05 7.81
N ALA A 18 -9.15 -31.49 7.83
CA ALA A 18 -10.21 -30.87 7.00
C ALA A 18 -10.61 -29.45 7.44
N PRO A 19 -10.80 -29.16 8.76
CA PRO A 19 -11.07 -27.80 9.22
C PRO A 19 -9.93 -26.83 8.93
N GLN A 20 -8.67 -27.28 9.07
CA GLN A 20 -7.47 -26.46 8.81
C GLN A 20 -7.35 -26.07 7.34
N ARG A 21 -7.60 -27.00 6.41
CA ARG A 21 -7.60 -26.70 4.96
C ARG A 21 -8.66 -25.69 4.57
N ARG A 22 -9.85 -25.77 5.16
CA ARG A 22 -10.94 -24.81 4.92
C ARG A 22 -10.57 -23.41 5.44
N ALA A 23 -10.01 -23.32 6.65
CA ALA A 23 -9.57 -22.05 7.22
C ALA A 23 -8.46 -21.40 6.38
N ALA A 24 -7.47 -22.19 5.93
CA ALA A 24 -6.42 -21.70 5.03
C ALA A 24 -6.98 -21.18 3.70
N ARG A 25 -7.98 -21.88 3.13
CA ARG A 25 -8.62 -21.43 1.89
C ARG A 25 -9.37 -20.11 2.07
N THR A 26 -10.16 -19.99 3.13
CA THR A 26 -10.88 -18.75 3.45
C THR A 26 -9.92 -17.57 3.63
N ARG A 27 -8.79 -17.78 4.31
CA ARG A 27 -7.76 -16.75 4.46
C ARG A 27 -7.21 -16.28 3.11
N ILE A 28 -6.87 -17.20 2.21
CA ILE A 28 -6.37 -16.85 0.87
C ILE A 28 -7.43 -16.09 0.07
N ASP A 29 -8.67 -16.56 0.08
CA ASP A 29 -9.77 -15.89 -0.63
C ASP A 29 -10.01 -14.47 -0.04
N ASP A 30 -9.84 -14.29 1.27
CA ASP A 30 -9.93 -12.99 1.94
C ASP A 30 -8.78 -12.05 1.57
N GLU A 31 -7.54 -12.56 1.51
CA GLU A 31 -6.36 -11.81 1.07
C GLU A 31 -6.51 -11.36 -0.39
N HIS A 32 -6.99 -12.22 -1.28
CA HIS A 32 -7.25 -11.88 -2.69
C HIS A 32 -8.35 -10.83 -2.85
N ARG A 33 -9.40 -10.90 -2.03
CA ARG A 33 -10.43 -9.85 -2.00
C ARG A 33 -9.87 -8.50 -1.54
N GLN A 34 -9.05 -8.49 -0.49
CA GLN A 34 -8.37 -7.28 -0.01
C GLN A 34 -7.43 -6.69 -1.07
N LEU A 35 -6.69 -7.53 -1.80
CA LEU A 35 -5.87 -7.10 -2.94
C LEU A 35 -6.72 -6.42 -4.00
N GLY A 36 -7.87 -7.01 -4.36
CA GLY A 36 -8.80 -6.41 -5.31
C GLY A 36 -9.32 -5.03 -4.87
N GLU A 37 -9.71 -4.88 -3.60
CA GLU A 37 -10.18 -3.61 -3.03
C GLU A 37 -9.09 -2.52 -3.05
N LEU A 38 -7.84 -2.87 -2.72
CA LEU A 38 -6.70 -1.96 -2.77
C LEU A 38 -6.37 -1.51 -4.20
N LEU A 39 -6.35 -2.45 -5.16
CA LEU A 39 -6.09 -2.13 -6.56
C LEU A 39 -7.16 -1.21 -7.14
N VAL A 40 -8.44 -1.47 -6.84
CA VAL A 40 -9.54 -0.56 -7.24
C VAL A 40 -9.32 0.83 -6.63
N SER A 41 -8.94 0.91 -5.36
CA SER A 41 -8.67 2.20 -4.70
C SER A 41 -7.52 2.96 -5.33
N LEU A 42 -6.43 2.27 -5.70
CA LEU A 42 -5.26 2.85 -6.38
C LEU A 42 -5.62 3.43 -7.75
N VAL A 43 -6.44 2.73 -8.54
CA VAL A 43 -6.85 3.18 -9.88
C VAL A 43 -7.70 4.45 -9.84
N HIS A 44 -8.49 4.64 -8.78
CA HIS A 44 -9.48 5.73 -8.70
C HIS A 44 -9.03 6.93 -7.85
N THR A 45 -7.79 6.94 -7.34
CA THR A 45 -7.28 8.06 -6.55
C THR A 45 -6.31 8.93 -7.35
N HIS A 46 -6.40 10.25 -7.15
CA HIS A 46 -5.49 11.24 -7.75
C HIS A 46 -4.71 12.04 -6.70
N ASP A 47 -4.93 11.73 -5.41
CA ASP A 47 -4.20 12.31 -4.30
C ASP A 47 -2.90 11.53 -4.09
N LEU A 48 -1.75 12.14 -4.41
CA LEU A 48 -0.45 11.48 -4.33
C LEU A 48 -0.07 11.03 -2.91
N HIS A 49 -0.52 11.72 -1.85
CA HIS A 49 -0.30 11.24 -0.48
C HIS A 49 -1.11 9.97 -0.19
N ARG A 50 -2.32 9.89 -0.74
CA ARG A 50 -3.14 8.69 -0.64
C ARG A 50 -2.58 7.55 -1.49
N VAL A 51 -2.05 7.84 -2.68
CA VAL A 51 -1.34 6.86 -3.52
C VAL A 51 -0.17 6.26 -2.74
N ASP A 52 0.71 7.09 -2.16
CA ASP A 52 1.87 6.62 -1.39
C ASP A 52 1.48 5.63 -0.29
N LYS A 53 0.45 5.99 0.50
CA LYS A 53 -0.10 5.11 1.54
C LYS A 53 -0.63 3.79 0.97
N LEU A 54 -1.46 3.85 -0.08
CA LEU A 54 -2.06 2.66 -0.68
C LEU A 54 -1.03 1.73 -1.30
N LEU A 55 0.05 2.26 -1.89
CA LEU A 55 1.17 1.46 -2.39
C LEU A 55 1.92 0.77 -1.23
N GLY A 56 2.09 1.45 -0.09
CA GLY A 56 2.64 0.86 1.13
C GLY A 56 1.79 -0.27 1.71
N ASP A 57 0.47 -0.07 1.75
CA ASP A 57 -0.50 -1.08 2.20
C ASP A 57 -0.48 -2.30 1.25
N LEU A 58 -0.47 -2.06 -0.07
CA LEU A 58 -0.37 -3.12 -1.09
C LEU A 58 0.93 -3.91 -0.95
N ARG A 59 2.07 -3.24 -0.73
CA ARG A 59 3.37 -3.91 -0.56
C ARG A 59 3.36 -4.83 0.64
N THR A 60 2.85 -4.33 1.76
CA THR A 60 2.75 -5.11 3.01
C THR A 60 1.90 -6.35 2.81
N LEU A 61 0.74 -6.21 2.15
CA LEU A 61 -0.16 -7.33 1.86
C LEU A 61 0.49 -8.35 0.91
N LEU A 62 1.12 -7.91 -0.17
CA LEU A 62 1.76 -8.80 -1.15
C LEU A 62 2.95 -9.54 -0.56
N VAL A 63 3.82 -8.89 0.21
CA VAL A 63 4.96 -9.56 0.86
C VAL A 63 4.46 -10.68 1.77
N HIS A 64 3.50 -10.38 2.64
CA HIS A 64 2.94 -11.39 3.54
C HIS A 64 2.22 -12.52 2.79
N HIS A 65 1.49 -12.19 1.71
CA HIS A 65 0.82 -13.18 0.87
C HIS A 65 1.83 -14.12 0.19
N PHE A 66 2.86 -13.56 -0.47
CA PHE A 66 3.89 -14.32 -1.16
C PHE A 66 4.74 -15.16 -0.20
N GLU A 67 5.08 -14.65 1.00
CA GLU A 67 5.75 -15.43 2.04
C GLU A 67 4.93 -16.67 2.45
N GLY A 68 3.61 -16.54 2.51
CA GLY A 68 2.69 -17.66 2.76
C GLY A 68 2.68 -18.69 1.62
N GLU A 69 2.73 -18.23 0.38
CA GLU A 69 2.72 -19.07 -0.82
C GLU A 69 4.07 -19.76 -1.11
N GLU A 70 5.18 -19.08 -0.87
CA GLU A 70 6.54 -19.53 -1.16
C GLU A 70 7.20 -20.27 0.02
N GLY A 71 6.64 -20.14 1.22
CA GLY A 71 7.18 -20.74 2.43
C GLY A 71 7.24 -22.28 2.41
N ALA A 72 7.90 -22.85 3.42
CA ALA A 72 8.16 -24.30 3.51
C ALA A 72 6.88 -25.18 3.51
N GLN A 73 5.73 -24.61 3.89
CA GLN A 73 4.42 -25.27 3.86
C GLN A 73 3.47 -24.68 2.77
N GLY A 74 4.02 -23.86 1.88
CA GLY A 74 3.29 -23.16 0.82
C GLY A 74 3.07 -24.01 -0.43
N LEU A 75 2.79 -23.34 -1.55
CA LEU A 75 2.45 -23.98 -2.83
C LEU A 75 3.53 -24.93 -3.32
N HIS A 76 4.81 -24.65 -3.06
CA HIS A 76 5.90 -25.52 -3.52
C HIS A 76 5.84 -26.93 -2.90
N SER A 77 5.56 -27.03 -1.60
CA SER A 77 5.38 -28.32 -0.92
C SER A 77 4.15 -29.05 -1.46
N VAL A 78 3.01 -28.36 -1.59
CA VAL A 78 1.75 -28.94 -2.05
C VAL A 78 1.84 -29.45 -3.49
N VAL A 79 2.43 -28.65 -4.39
CA VAL A 79 2.58 -29.01 -5.81
C VAL A 79 3.65 -30.09 -5.99
N GLY A 80 4.74 -30.06 -5.23
CA GLY A 80 5.77 -31.09 -5.28
C GLY A 80 5.25 -32.49 -4.93
N GLU A 81 4.36 -32.59 -3.94
CA GLU A 81 3.77 -33.85 -3.50
C GLU A 81 2.65 -34.36 -4.42
N GLY A 82 1.84 -33.46 -4.99
CA GLY A 82 0.62 -33.83 -5.72
C GLY A 82 0.65 -33.65 -7.25
N ALA A 83 1.55 -32.82 -7.78
CA ALA A 83 1.55 -32.42 -9.18
C ALA A 83 2.93 -31.91 -9.65
N SER A 84 4.00 -32.69 -9.42
CA SER A 84 5.39 -32.29 -9.70
C SER A 84 5.65 -31.79 -11.14
N HIS A 85 4.89 -32.26 -12.14
CA HIS A 85 4.95 -31.76 -13.51
C HIS A 85 4.56 -30.27 -13.67
N ARG A 86 3.97 -29.65 -12.65
CA ARG A 86 3.60 -28.22 -12.60
C ARG A 86 4.65 -27.34 -11.93
N LEU A 87 5.74 -27.92 -11.40
CA LEU A 87 6.81 -27.14 -10.75
C LEU A 87 7.39 -26.02 -11.63
N PRO A 88 7.58 -26.19 -12.96
CA PRO A 88 8.01 -25.08 -13.82
C PRO A 88 7.03 -23.90 -13.83
N ASN A 89 5.73 -24.17 -13.86
CA ASN A 89 4.70 -23.12 -13.81
C ASN A 89 4.73 -22.39 -12.46
N LEU A 90 4.99 -23.13 -11.37
CA LEU A 90 5.08 -22.53 -10.05
C LEU A 90 6.30 -21.61 -9.92
N GLN A 91 7.45 -22.02 -10.47
CA GLN A 91 8.62 -21.16 -10.49
C GLN A 91 8.36 -19.86 -11.25
N HIS A 92 7.63 -19.94 -12.39
CA HIS A 92 7.23 -18.75 -13.13
C HIS A 92 6.38 -17.78 -12.29
N LEU A 93 5.42 -18.28 -11.51
CA LEU A 93 4.64 -17.44 -10.59
C LEU A 93 5.50 -16.74 -9.55
N PHE A 94 6.49 -17.44 -8.97
CA PHE A 94 7.41 -16.83 -8.00
C PHE A 94 8.32 -15.78 -8.65
N ASP A 95 8.63 -15.94 -9.93
CA ASP A 95 9.37 -14.93 -10.68
C ASP A 95 8.48 -13.69 -10.92
N GLU A 96 7.20 -13.87 -11.25
CA GLU A 96 6.22 -12.78 -11.35
C GLU A 96 6.03 -12.04 -10.01
N HIS A 97 6.01 -12.75 -8.88
CA HIS A 97 5.93 -12.14 -7.55
C HIS A 97 7.07 -11.15 -7.31
N ARG A 98 8.31 -11.53 -7.64
CA ARG A 98 9.48 -10.65 -7.52
C ARG A 98 9.37 -9.44 -8.45
N GLU A 99 8.88 -9.64 -9.67
CA GLU A 99 8.64 -8.56 -10.63
C GLU A 99 7.58 -7.56 -10.12
N PHE A 100 6.48 -8.05 -9.53
CA PHE A 100 5.45 -7.19 -8.94
C PHE A 100 5.99 -6.36 -7.77
N LEU A 101 6.79 -6.96 -6.88
CA LEU A 101 7.40 -6.22 -5.77
C LEU A 101 8.39 -5.16 -6.26
N ALA A 102 9.20 -5.47 -7.29
CA ALA A 102 10.12 -4.51 -7.89
C ALA A 102 9.38 -3.32 -8.52
N ARG A 103 8.33 -3.58 -9.32
CA ARG A 103 7.48 -2.52 -9.89
C ARG A 103 6.82 -1.66 -8.83
N LEU A 104 6.42 -2.26 -7.72
CA LEU A 104 5.81 -1.53 -6.61
C LEU A 104 6.82 -0.58 -5.93
N GLU A 105 8.06 -1.04 -5.75
CA GLU A 105 9.16 -0.21 -5.23
C GLU A 105 9.50 0.96 -6.18
N GLU A 106 9.50 0.71 -7.49
CA GLU A 106 9.65 1.77 -8.50
C GLU A 106 8.54 2.83 -8.39
N LEU A 107 7.28 2.40 -8.27
CA LEU A 107 6.13 3.30 -8.12
C LEU A 107 6.17 4.11 -6.81
N GLN A 108 6.58 3.48 -5.71
CA GLN A 108 6.77 4.17 -4.42
C GLN A 108 7.88 5.21 -4.52
N THR A 109 9.01 4.85 -5.13
CA THR A 109 10.14 5.78 -5.34
C THR A 109 9.71 6.98 -6.19
N ALA A 110 8.98 6.74 -7.29
CA ALA A 110 8.48 7.79 -8.16
C ALA A 110 7.47 8.72 -7.44
N THR A 111 6.59 8.15 -6.63
CA THR A 111 5.60 8.90 -5.85
C THR A 111 6.27 9.77 -4.78
N ALA A 112 7.23 9.22 -4.04
CA ALA A 112 8.02 9.96 -3.06
C ALA A 112 8.79 11.12 -3.72
N ALA A 113 9.41 10.88 -4.88
CA ALA A 113 10.11 11.92 -5.63
C ALA A 113 9.16 13.03 -6.12
N ALA A 114 7.96 12.68 -6.58
CA ALA A 114 6.96 13.66 -7.00
C ALA A 114 6.49 14.54 -5.82
N LEU A 115 6.23 13.92 -4.67
CA LEU A 115 5.82 14.61 -3.44
C LEU A 115 6.90 15.57 -2.94
N ALA A 116 8.17 15.14 -2.94
CA ALA A 116 9.29 15.94 -2.46
C ALA A 116 9.78 17.00 -3.46
N GLY A 117 9.46 16.87 -4.74
CA GLY A 117 9.86 17.79 -5.80
C GLY A 117 8.70 18.66 -6.29
N PRO A 118 8.14 18.39 -7.48
CA PRO A 118 7.15 19.27 -8.11
C PRO A 118 5.95 19.64 -7.24
N VAL A 119 5.43 18.69 -6.44
CA VAL A 119 4.28 18.96 -5.56
C VAL A 119 4.65 19.93 -4.45
N ALA A 120 5.81 19.74 -3.81
CA ALA A 120 6.33 20.64 -2.78
C ALA A 120 6.57 22.06 -3.36
N GLU A 121 7.17 22.15 -4.55
CA GLU A 121 7.43 23.43 -5.23
C GLU A 121 6.14 24.21 -5.52
N ILE A 122 5.09 23.54 -6.00
CA ILE A 122 3.77 24.14 -6.21
C ILE A 122 3.18 24.61 -4.89
N ALA A 123 3.24 23.78 -3.85
CA ALA A 123 2.71 24.13 -2.53
C ALA A 123 3.40 25.37 -1.95
N GLU A 124 4.73 25.45 -2.04
CA GLU A 124 5.47 26.65 -1.63
C GLU A 124 5.12 27.87 -2.47
N GLY A 125 4.96 27.71 -3.79
CA GLY A 125 4.55 28.77 -4.70
C GLY A 125 3.20 29.38 -4.30
N ILE A 126 2.23 28.54 -3.93
CA ILE A 126 0.92 28.97 -3.42
C ILE A 126 1.08 29.76 -2.12
N HIS A 127 1.93 29.31 -1.19
CA HIS A 127 2.17 30.03 0.07
C HIS A 127 2.78 31.41 -0.18
N ARG A 128 3.81 31.49 -1.02
CA ARG A 128 4.45 32.76 -1.39
C ARG A 128 3.47 33.72 -2.04
N LEU A 129 2.62 33.22 -2.96
CA LEU A 129 1.58 34.02 -3.59
C LEU A 129 0.59 34.56 -2.56
N ALA A 130 0.09 33.70 -1.67
CA ALA A 130 -0.87 34.09 -0.65
C ALA A 130 -0.30 35.14 0.32
N GLU A 131 0.96 35.01 0.72
CA GLU A 131 1.65 36.04 1.52
C GLU A 131 1.79 37.36 0.77
N SER A 132 2.15 37.32 -0.52
CA SER A 132 2.27 38.50 -1.35
C SER A 132 0.95 39.24 -1.48
N LEU A 133 -0.15 38.51 -1.69
CA LEU A 133 -1.49 39.08 -1.77
C LEU A 133 -1.91 39.73 -0.45
N ARG A 134 -1.68 39.07 0.69
CA ARG A 134 -1.98 39.67 2.01
C ARG A 134 -1.21 40.96 2.28
N ARG A 135 0.07 41.01 1.90
CA ARG A 135 0.87 42.24 2.04
C ARG A 135 0.35 43.35 1.13
N HIS A 136 -0.03 43.00 -0.10
CA HIS A 136 -0.58 43.94 -1.05
C HIS A 136 -1.90 44.54 -0.55
N GLU A 137 -2.85 43.70 -0.11
CA GLU A 137 -4.14 44.14 0.44
C GLU A 137 -3.95 45.05 1.68
N ALA A 138 -3.02 44.70 2.57
CA ALA A 138 -2.73 45.53 3.75
C ALA A 138 -2.15 46.90 3.39
N GLU A 139 -1.33 46.96 2.33
CA GLU A 139 -0.77 48.22 1.84
C GLU A 139 -1.84 49.07 1.14
N GLU A 140 -2.72 48.47 0.35
CA GLU A 140 -3.87 49.17 -0.23
C GLU A 140 -4.78 49.76 0.85
N GLU A 141 -5.13 48.97 1.87
CA GLU A 141 -5.95 49.44 3.00
C GLU A 141 -5.27 50.61 3.74
N ARG A 142 -3.96 50.54 3.95
CA ARG A 142 -3.17 51.64 4.55
C ARG A 142 -3.26 52.90 3.70
N LEU A 143 -3.05 52.80 2.38
CA LEU A 143 -3.11 53.93 1.46
C LEU A 143 -4.52 54.54 1.38
N PHE A 144 -5.57 53.72 1.37
CA PHE A 144 -6.94 54.21 1.44
C PHE A 144 -7.20 54.95 2.75
N GLY A 145 -6.83 54.36 3.89
CA GLY A 145 -6.95 55.01 5.19
C GLY A 145 -6.24 56.36 5.23
N GLU A 146 -5.00 56.43 4.75
CA GLU A 146 -4.24 57.68 4.66
C GLU A 146 -4.90 58.72 3.78
N ALA A 147 -5.41 58.34 2.60
CA ALA A 147 -6.12 59.25 1.72
C ALA A 147 -7.40 59.80 2.38
N PHE A 148 -8.17 58.96 3.08
CA PHE A 148 -9.38 59.40 3.78
C PHE A 148 -9.09 60.36 4.94
N TYR A 149 -8.06 60.13 5.74
CA TYR A 149 -7.72 61.01 6.86
C TYR A 149 -7.05 62.32 6.42
N THR A 150 -6.24 62.29 5.36
CA THR A 150 -5.43 63.43 4.94
C THR A 150 -6.21 64.42 4.05
N ASP A 151 -7.10 63.93 3.17
CA ASP A 151 -7.85 64.79 2.24
C ASP A 151 -9.26 65.18 2.70
N LEU A 152 -9.93 64.38 3.55
CA LEU A 152 -11.31 64.67 4.00
C LEU A 152 -11.41 65.19 5.44
N GLY A 153 -10.41 64.92 6.30
CA GLY A 153 -10.39 65.37 7.70
C GLY A 153 -9.85 66.79 7.93
N GLY A 154 -9.18 67.39 6.94
CA GLY A 154 -8.47 68.66 7.07
C GLY A 154 -9.31 69.94 6.96
N ARG A 155 -10.65 69.85 6.87
CA ARG A 155 -11.55 71.01 6.87
C ARG A 155 -12.47 70.97 8.09
N SER A 156 -11.92 71.25 9.26
CA SER A 156 -12.69 71.72 10.40
C SER A 156 -11.79 72.53 11.33
N SER A 157 -11.93 73.86 11.24
CA SER A 157 -11.39 74.95 12.08
C SER A 157 -10.07 75.58 11.62
#